data_AF-A0A524F0H8-F1
#
_entry.id   AF-A0A524F0H8-F1
#
_cell.length_a   1.000
_cell.length_b   1.000
_cell.length_c   1.000
_cell.angle_alpha   90.00
_cell.angle_beta   90.00
_cell.angle_gamma   90.00
#
_symmetry.space_group_name_H-M   'P 1'
#
loop_
_entity.id
_entity.type
_entity.pdbx_description
1 polymer ?
#
loop_
_entity_poly.entity_id
_entity_poly.type
_entity_poly.pdbx_seq_one_letter_code
_entity_poly.pdbx_strand_id
1 'polypeptide(L)'
;MRNFGSWLIKMSERLSIVIPKKLKKQIDTLKKHENMEQSALIRKLLTDKVEEEMLEHALTQYSNGLISLGKAIELAESDYWTFLTILKDRHIPMQLDEEDIIEELDRIKNE
;
A
#
# COMPACT_ATOMS: atom_id res chain seq x y z
N MET A 1 14.13 -25.58 11.41
CA MET A 1 13.64 -24.87 10.20
C MET A 1 12.14 -24.66 10.36
N ARG A 2 11.64 -23.41 10.43
CA ARG A 2 10.19 -23.16 10.52
C ARG A 2 9.55 -23.55 9.19
N ASN A 3 8.50 -24.35 9.26
CA ASN A 3 7.77 -24.83 8.10
C ASN A 3 6.94 -23.67 7.49
N PHE A 4 7.55 -22.90 6.59
CA PHE A 4 6.98 -21.68 5.99
C PHE A 4 5.57 -21.89 5.40
N GLY A 5 5.32 -23.07 4.81
CA GLY A 5 4.01 -23.41 4.25
C GLY A 5 2.90 -23.52 5.31
N SER A 6 3.22 -23.99 6.51
CA SER A 6 2.24 -24.09 7.61
C SER A 6 1.87 -22.73 8.21
N TRP A 7 2.75 -21.73 8.10
CA TRP A 7 2.51 -20.39 8.64
C TRP A 7 1.66 -19.55 7.68
N LEU A 8 1.90 -19.64 6.37
CA LEU A 8 1.08 -18.97 5.36
C LEU A 8 -0.38 -19.44 5.39
N ILE A 9 -0.62 -20.74 5.58
CA ILE A 9 -1.98 -21.29 5.74
C ILE A 9 -2.65 -20.76 7.01
N LYS A 10 -1.87 -20.49 8.08
CA LYS A 10 -2.40 -19.94 9.34
C LYS A 10 -2.76 -18.45 9.28
N MET A 11 -2.27 -17.70 8.29
CA MET A 11 -2.59 -16.27 8.12
C MET A 11 -3.55 -15.98 6.96
N SER A 12 -3.99 -17.02 6.23
CA SER A 12 -4.93 -16.87 5.13
C SER A 12 -6.36 -17.10 5.60
N GLU A 13 -7.25 -16.16 5.31
CA GLU A 13 -8.68 -16.27 5.59
C GLU A 13 -9.48 -16.49 4.29
N ARG A 14 -10.63 -17.17 4.39
CA ARG A 14 -11.51 -17.40 3.23
C ARG A 14 -12.42 -16.21 3.00
N LEU A 15 -12.29 -15.57 1.84
CA LEU A 15 -13.24 -14.58 1.34
C LEU A 15 -14.21 -15.21 0.33
N SER A 16 -15.52 -15.02 0.52
CA SER A 16 -16.56 -15.47 -0.42
C SER A 16 -17.42 -14.30 -0.86
N ILE A 17 -17.56 -14.09 -2.17
CA ILE A 17 -18.30 -12.97 -2.76
C ILE A 17 -19.17 -13.44 -3.94
N VAL A 18 -20.29 -12.77 -4.16
CA VAL A 18 -21.11 -12.95 -5.36
C VAL A 18 -20.76 -11.85 -6.35
N ILE A 19 -20.41 -12.22 -7.59
CA ILE A 19 -19.98 -11.29 -8.62
C ILE A 19 -20.89 -11.34 -9.86
N PRO A 20 -21.01 -10.24 -10.62
CA PRO A 20 -21.72 -10.24 -11.89
C PRO A 20 -21.13 -11.26 -12.88
N LYS A 21 -21.98 -11.91 -13.68
CA LYS A 21 -21.55 -12.87 -14.72
C LYS A 21 -20.52 -12.27 -15.70
N LYS A 22 -20.62 -10.97 -16.00
CA LYS A 22 -19.67 -10.24 -16.85
C LYS A 22 -18.26 -10.26 -16.25
N LEU A 23 -18.14 -9.94 -14.95
CA LEU A 23 -16.85 -9.93 -14.25
C LEU A 23 -16.23 -11.33 -14.21
N LYS A 24 -17.04 -12.37 -13.95
CA LYS A 24 -16.54 -13.76 -13.99
C LYS A 24 -15.95 -14.13 -15.35
N LYS A 25 -16.59 -13.72 -16.46
CA LYS A 25 -16.07 -13.93 -17.82
C LYS A 25 -14.73 -13.21 -18.04
N GLN A 26 -14.59 -11.98 -17.55
CA GLN A 26 -13.34 -11.23 -17.67
C GLN A 26 -12.19 -11.92 -16.89
N ILE A 27 -12.47 -12.39 -15.67
CA ILE A 27 -11.52 -13.18 -14.87
C ILE A 27 -11.11 -14.46 -15.61
N ASP A 28 -12.06 -15.18 -16.20
CA ASP A 28 -11.75 -16.42 -16.93
C ASP A 28 -10.89 -16.18 -18.18
N THR A 29 -11.08 -15.05 -18.86
CA THR A 29 -10.22 -14.64 -19.97
C THR A 29 -8.80 -14.33 -19.47
N LEU A 30 -8.66 -13.54 -18.40
CA LEU A 30 -7.37 -13.19 -17.82
C LEU A 30 -6.60 -14.41 -17.33
N LYS A 31 -7.28 -15.37 -16.67
CA LYS A 31 -6.67 -16.64 -16.25
C LYS A 31 -6.00 -17.37 -17.40
N LYS A 32 -6.66 -17.43 -18.56
CA LYS A 32 -6.13 -18.10 -19.76
C LYS A 32 -4.94 -17.35 -20.34
N HIS A 33 -5.01 -16.02 -20.37
CA HIS A 33 -3.95 -15.17 -20.89
C HIS A 33 -2.68 -15.22 -20.03
N GLU A 34 -2.83 -15.16 -18.70
CA GLU A 34 -1.70 -15.18 -17.76
C GLU A 34 -1.27 -16.60 -17.34
N ASN A 35 -1.98 -17.64 -17.77
CA ASN A 35 -1.79 -19.04 -17.36
C ASN A 35 -1.77 -19.20 -15.81
N MET A 36 -2.74 -18.57 -15.15
CA MET A 36 -2.84 -18.55 -13.68
C MET A 36 -4.09 -19.26 -13.15
N GLU A 37 -3.93 -19.90 -11.99
CA GLU A 37 -5.07 -20.41 -11.22
C GLU A 37 -5.96 -19.29 -10.70
N GLN A 38 -7.26 -19.56 -10.54
CA GLN A 38 -8.25 -18.52 -10.22
C GLN A 38 -7.91 -17.81 -8.91
N SER A 39 -7.55 -18.57 -7.88
CA SER A 39 -7.24 -18.00 -6.56
C SER A 39 -5.95 -17.18 -6.58
N ALA A 40 -4.97 -17.56 -7.41
CA ALA A 40 -3.73 -16.82 -7.56
C ALA A 40 -3.95 -15.49 -8.29
N LEU A 41 -4.68 -15.51 -9.41
CA LEU A 41 -5.04 -14.29 -10.13
C LEU A 41 -5.87 -13.34 -9.27
N ILE A 42 -6.91 -13.85 -8.58
CA ILE A 42 -7.77 -13.01 -7.76
C ILE A 42 -7.00 -12.42 -6.58
N ARG A 43 -6.13 -13.18 -5.91
CA ARG A 43 -5.28 -12.62 -4.85
C ARG A 43 -4.38 -11.52 -5.39
N LYS A 44 -3.68 -11.75 -6.50
CA LYS A 44 -2.84 -10.72 -7.15
C LYS A 44 -3.63 -9.44 -7.41
N LEU A 45 -4.75 -9.54 -8.13
CA LEU A 45 -5.58 -8.38 -8.47
C LEU A 45 -6.11 -7.64 -7.23
N LEU A 46 -6.51 -8.38 -6.19
CA LEU A 46 -6.98 -7.77 -4.94
C LEU A 46 -5.85 -7.12 -4.15
N THR A 47 -4.69 -7.78 -4.04
CA THR A 47 -3.51 -7.24 -3.36
C THR A 47 -3.07 -5.95 -4.04
N ASP A 48 -2.83 -5.98 -5.35
CA ASP A 48 -2.40 -4.81 -6.12
C ASP A 48 -3.36 -3.63 -5.93
N LYS A 49 -4.68 -3.89 -6.01
CA LYS A 49 -5.68 -2.83 -5.88
C LYS A 49 -5.82 -2.34 -4.44
N VAL A 50 -5.74 -3.22 -3.43
CA VAL A 50 -5.82 -2.80 -2.03
C VAL A 50 -4.60 -1.96 -1.65
N GLU A 51 -3.39 -2.36 -2.05
CA GLU A 51 -2.17 -1.59 -1.83
C GLU A 51 -2.26 -0.19 -2.46
N GLU A 52 -2.76 -0.10 -3.70
CA GLU A 52 -3.01 1.17 -4.38
C GLU A 52 -3.99 2.05 -3.59
N GLU A 53 -5.14 1.51 -3.19
CA GLU A 53 -6.16 2.28 -2.44
C GLU A 53 -5.67 2.72 -1.05
N MET A 54 -4.87 1.87 -0.37
CA MET A 54 -4.26 2.22 0.92
C MET A 54 -3.25 3.35 0.78
N LEU A 55 -2.44 3.34 -0.28
CA LEU A 55 -1.54 4.44 -0.61
C LEU A 55 -2.31 5.74 -0.87
N GLU A 56 -3.36 5.70 -1.71
CA GLU A 56 -4.17 6.90 -1.99
C GLU A 56 -4.82 7.44 -0.72
N HIS A 57 -5.31 6.55 0.16
CA HIS A 57 -5.87 6.93 1.44
C HIS A 57 -4.82 7.61 2.33
N ALA A 58 -3.63 7.03 2.45
CA ALA A 58 -2.53 7.59 3.24
C ALA A 58 -2.07 8.95 2.73
N LEU A 59 -1.94 9.11 1.41
CA LEU A 59 -1.59 10.39 0.79
C LEU A 59 -2.64 11.46 1.07
N THR A 60 -3.93 11.12 0.97
CA THR A 60 -5.03 12.04 1.24
C THR A 60 -5.06 12.49 2.70
N GLN A 61 -4.88 11.55 3.63
CA GLN A 61 -4.85 11.86 5.06
C GLN A 61 -3.64 12.74 5.41
N TYR A 62 -2.47 12.43 4.84
CA TYR A 62 -1.26 13.22 5.01
C TYR A 62 -1.40 14.62 4.43
N SER A 63 -1.88 14.75 3.18
CA SER A 63 -2.01 16.06 2.51
C SER A 63 -2.99 16.99 3.24
N ASN A 64 -3.98 16.42 3.93
CA ASN A 64 -4.94 17.15 4.74
C ASN A 64 -4.45 17.46 6.17
N GLY A 65 -3.24 17.02 6.54
CA GLY A 65 -2.63 17.23 7.86
C GLY A 65 -3.30 16.46 8.98
N LEU A 66 -4.00 15.38 8.63
CA LEU A 66 -4.73 14.55 9.59
C LEU A 66 -3.82 13.51 10.26
N ILE A 67 -2.72 13.16 9.60
CA ILE A 67 -1.72 12.20 10.10
C ILE A 67 -0.30 12.69 9.77
N SER A 68 0.67 12.28 10.58
CA SER A 68 2.09 12.57 10.32
C SER A 68 2.63 11.78 9.12
N LEU A 69 3.77 12.21 8.56
CA LEU A 69 4.47 11.49 7.49
C LEU A 69 4.75 10.03 7.86
N GLY A 70 5.27 9.79 9.07
CA GLY A 70 5.54 8.44 9.56
C GLY A 70 4.28 7.58 9.64
N LYS A 71 3.14 8.16 10.07
CA LYS A 71 1.88 7.41 10.12
C LYS A 71 1.31 7.12 8.74
N ALA A 72 1.50 8.02 7.78
CA ALA A 72 1.09 7.82 6.39
C ALA A 72 1.91 6.69 5.74
N ILE A 73 3.21 6.64 5.98
CA ILE A 73 4.10 5.58 5.49
C ILE A 73 3.70 4.21 6.06
N GLU A 74 3.42 4.14 7.36
CA GLU A 74 2.92 2.93 8.02
C GLU A 74 1.58 2.48 7.40
N LEU A 75 0.66 3.42 7.18
CA LEU A 75 -0.67 3.13 6.62
C LEU A 75 -0.60 2.65 5.16
N ALA A 76 0.32 3.19 4.37
CA ALA A 76 0.55 2.78 2.99
C ALA A 76 1.36 1.49 2.86
N GLU A 77 1.85 0.91 3.98
CA GLU A 77 2.78 -0.22 4.02
C GLU A 77 3.99 -0.04 3.07
N SER A 78 4.41 1.22 2.90
CA SER A 78 5.48 1.60 1.98
C SER A 78 6.79 1.86 2.73
N ASP A 79 7.92 1.81 2.03
CA ASP A 79 9.17 2.34 2.59
C ASP A 79 9.20 3.88 2.50
N TYR A 80 10.00 4.47 3.38
CA TYR A 80 10.10 5.92 3.52
C TYR A 80 10.51 6.63 2.22
N TRP A 81 11.46 6.08 1.46
CA TRP A 81 11.98 6.70 0.24
C TRP A 81 10.99 6.62 -0.92
N THR A 82 10.31 5.49 -1.06
CA THR A 82 9.23 5.32 -2.04
C THR A 82 8.11 6.32 -1.76
N PHE A 83 7.68 6.47 -0.51
CA PHE A 83 6.63 7.43 -0.17
C PHE A 83 7.03 8.88 -0.46
N LEU A 84 8.25 9.30 -0.10
CA LEU A 84 8.76 10.63 -0.43
C LEU A 84 8.86 10.87 -1.94
N THR A 85 9.27 9.86 -2.70
CA THR A 85 9.30 9.94 -4.17
C THR A 85 7.90 10.14 -4.73
N ILE A 86 6.91 9.44 -4.19
CA ILE A 86 5.51 9.60 -4.58
C ILE A 86 5.00 11.02 -4.27
N LEU A 87 5.31 11.57 -3.09
CA LEU A 87 4.94 12.95 -2.75
C LEU A 87 5.53 13.95 -3.75
N LYS A 88 6.82 13.79 -4.07
CA LYS A 88 7.53 14.63 -5.04
C LYS A 88 6.90 14.53 -6.44
N ASP A 89 6.75 13.33 -6.97
CA ASP A 89 6.26 13.10 -8.33
C ASP A 89 4.81 13.58 -8.49
N ARG A 90 4.01 13.47 -7.42
CA ARG A 90 2.62 13.95 -7.38
C ARG A 90 2.47 15.40 -6.94
N HIS A 91 3.57 16.11 -6.71
CA HIS A 91 3.59 17.51 -6.27
C HIS A 91 2.78 17.77 -5.00
N ILE A 92 2.76 16.80 -4.08
CA ILE A 92 2.13 16.94 -2.77
C ILE A 92 3.19 17.61 -1.86
N PRO A 93 2.91 18.82 -1.32
CA PRO A 93 3.86 19.51 -0.48
C PRO A 93 4.11 18.72 0.81
N MET A 94 5.35 18.69 1.25
CA MET A 94 5.64 18.20 2.59
C MET A 94 5.03 19.17 3.60
N GLN A 95 4.35 18.61 4.60
CA GLN A 95 3.91 19.34 5.77
C GLN A 95 5.07 19.51 6.76
N LEU A 96 6.10 20.22 6.31
CA LEU A 96 7.21 20.69 7.13
C LEU A 96 7.37 22.16 6.81
N ASP A 97 7.30 23.02 7.82
CA ASP A 97 7.72 24.41 7.65
C ASP A 97 9.25 24.56 7.86
N GLU A 98 9.76 25.76 7.59
CA GLU A 98 11.19 26.03 7.68
C GLU A 98 11.68 25.92 9.12
N GLU A 99 10.88 26.39 10.07
CA GLU A 99 11.12 26.28 11.50
C GLU A 99 11.25 24.82 11.96
N ASP A 100 10.32 23.94 11.57
CA ASP A 100 10.33 22.51 11.89
C ASP A 100 11.65 21.84 11.43
N ILE A 101 12.13 22.20 10.24
CA ILE A 101 13.37 21.66 9.67
C ILE A 101 14.59 22.17 10.45
N ILE A 102 14.61 23.45 10.81
CA ILE A 102 15.72 24.06 11.56
C ILE A 102 15.81 23.43 12.96
N GLU A 103 14.69 23.30 13.67
CA GLU A 103 14.64 22.69 14.99
C GLU A 103 15.14 21.24 14.98
N GLU A 104 14.74 20.45 13.97
CA GLU A 104 15.19 19.07 13.80
C GLU A 104 16.71 18.98 13.54
N LEU A 105 17.25 19.86 12.68
CA LEU A 105 18.68 19.91 12.38
C LEU A 105 19.51 20.28 13.61
N ASP A 106 19.02 21.22 14.41
CA ASP A 106 19.70 21.62 15.65
C ASP A 106 19.65 20.52 16.70
N ARG A 107 18.58 19.71 16.77
CA ARG A 107 18.55 18.52 17.63
C ARG A 107 19.61 17.50 17.23
N ILE A 108 19.69 17.15 15.95
CA ILE A 108 20.65 16.15 15.43
C ILE A 108 22.11 16.60 15.63
N LYS A 109 22.41 17.90 15.49
CA LYS A 109 23.77 18.43 15.70
C LYS A 109 24.24 18.38 17.16
N ASN A 110 23.30 18.37 18.11
CA ASN A 110 23.58 18.45 19.54
C ASN A 110 23.48 17.08 20.26
N GLU A 111 23.22 16.00 19.53
CA GLU A 111 23.38 14.59 19.97
C GLU A 111 24.75 14.03 19.61
#